data_AF-V4APM8-F1
#
_entry.id   AF-V4APM8-F1
#
_cell.length_a   1.000
_cell.length_b   1.000
_cell.length_c   1.000
_cell.angle_alpha   90.00
_cell.angle_beta   90.00
_cell.angle_gamma   90.00
#
_symmetry.space_group_name_H-M   'P 1'
#
loop_
_entity.id
_entity.type
_entity.pdbx_description
1 polymer ?
#
loop_
_entity_poly.entity_id
_entity_poly.type
_entity_poly.pdbx_seq_one_letter_code
_entity_poly.pdbx_strand_id
1 'polypeptide(L)'
;MKEFCNRVSNDIKWSERLKKKFPNRIKTLRYEDISEKPIKATENLYEFLGLKISQDIKDYIWKITSAGLPDNCVICTTRNNSVATAYKWRHLLEHSLVKIIDNTCSDVYKQMGYVPVKNIAEQSNLKIPVKIPMKFEP
;
A
#
# COMPACT_ATOMS: atom_id res chain seq x y z
N MET A 1 -5.68 -6.51 -18.45
CA MET A 1 -6.14 -5.96 -17.15
C MET A 1 -6.85 -7.02 -16.30
N LYS A 2 -7.90 -7.68 -16.82
CA LYS A 2 -8.60 -8.77 -16.10
C LYS A 2 -7.67 -9.87 -15.58
N GLU A 3 -6.76 -10.37 -16.41
CA GLU A 3 -5.75 -11.37 -16.00
C GLU A 3 -4.87 -10.91 -14.84
N PHE A 4 -4.51 -9.62 -14.82
CA PHE A 4 -3.73 -9.05 -13.73
C PHE A 4 -4.55 -9.03 -12.43
N CYS A 5 -5.80 -8.55 -12.46
CA CYS A 5 -6.68 -8.55 -11.29
C CYS A 5 -6.91 -10.00 -10.78
N ASN A 6 -7.10 -10.96 -11.68
CA ASN A 6 -7.27 -12.37 -11.33
C ASN A 6 -6.03 -12.94 -10.62
N ARG A 7 -4.83 -12.65 -11.13
CA ARG A 7 -3.58 -13.06 -10.49
C ARG A 7 -3.45 -12.48 -9.09
N VAL A 8 -3.68 -11.17 -8.92
CA VAL A 8 -3.64 -10.51 -7.61
C VAL A 8 -4.67 -11.11 -6.65
N SER A 9 -5.89 -11.39 -7.13
CA SER A 9 -6.90 -12.05 -6.30
C SER A 9 -6.48 -13.45 -5.85
N ASN A 10 -5.82 -14.21 -6.74
CA ASN A 10 -5.27 -15.51 -6.37
C ASN A 10 -4.13 -15.38 -5.35
N ASP A 11 -3.25 -14.39 -5.49
CA ASP A 11 -2.18 -14.12 -4.52
C ASP A 11 -2.74 -13.79 -3.13
N ILE A 12 -3.83 -13.00 -3.06
CA ILE A 12 -4.52 -12.68 -1.80
C ILE A 12 -5.09 -13.96 -1.17
N LYS A 13 -5.82 -14.77 -1.94
CA LYS A 13 -6.36 -16.07 -1.47
C LYS A 13 -5.27 -17.01 -0.98
N TRP A 14 -4.12 -17.04 -1.66
CA TRP A 14 -2.97 -17.82 -1.22
C TRP A 14 -2.38 -17.27 0.07
N SER A 15 -2.26 -15.95 0.20
CA SER A 15 -1.80 -15.29 1.42
C SER A 15 -2.67 -15.67 2.63
N GLU A 16 -4.00 -15.64 2.48
CA GLU A 16 -4.94 -16.07 3.52
C GLU A 16 -4.81 -17.56 3.87
N ARG A 17 -4.67 -18.43 2.86
CA ARG A 17 -4.45 -19.87 3.08
C ARG A 17 -3.16 -20.14 3.83
N LEU A 18 -2.08 -19.45 3.45
CA LEU A 18 -0.77 -19.58 4.10
C LEU A 18 -0.80 -19.04 5.53
N LYS A 19 -1.48 -17.93 5.78
CA LYS A 19 -1.72 -17.42 7.15
C LYS A 19 -2.42 -18.44 8.04
N LYS A 20 -3.50 -19.06 7.54
CA LYS A 20 -4.24 -20.10 8.27
C LYS A 20 -3.38 -21.35 8.54
N LYS A 21 -2.58 -21.77 7.55
CA LYS A 21 -1.71 -22.94 7.66
C LYS A 21 -0.49 -22.69 8.57
N PHE A 22 0.01 -21.47 8.59
CA PHE A 22 1.22 -21.07 9.31
C PHE A 22 0.95 -19.80 10.13
N PRO A 23 0.18 -19.94 11.24
CA PRO A 23 -0.17 -18.80 12.08
C PRO A 23 1.09 -18.10 12.57
N ASN A 24 1.04 -16.77 12.66
CA ASN A 24 2.15 -15.91 13.08
C ASN A 24 3.43 -15.99 12.22
N ARG A 25 3.41 -16.66 11.06
CA ARG A 25 4.57 -16.74 10.14
C ARG A 25 4.39 -16.02 8.82
N ILE A 26 3.17 -15.60 8.50
CA ILE A 26 2.84 -14.90 7.27
C ILE A 26 2.16 -13.58 7.60
N LYS A 27 2.76 -12.46 7.17
CA LYS A 27 2.17 -11.13 7.26
C LYS A 27 1.89 -10.60 5.86
N THR A 28 0.64 -10.23 5.59
CA THR A 28 0.28 -9.49 4.37
C THR A 28 0.38 -8.01 4.67
N LEU A 29 1.08 -7.27 3.82
CA LEU A 29 1.18 -5.82 3.90
C LEU A 29 0.70 -5.21 2.59
N ARG A 30 0.09 -4.03 2.68
CA ARG A 30 -0.31 -3.23 1.53
C ARG A 30 0.63 -2.04 1.42
N TYR A 31 1.12 -1.79 0.20
CA TYR A 31 2.15 -0.78 -0.06
C TYR A 31 1.76 0.61 0.46
N GLU A 32 0.52 1.03 0.23
CA GLU A 32 0.01 2.34 0.61
C GLU A 32 -0.02 2.52 2.14
N ASP A 33 -0.31 1.46 2.91
CA ASP A 33 -0.28 1.54 4.38
C ASP A 33 1.15 1.73 4.90
N ILE A 34 2.15 1.13 4.24
CA ILE A 34 3.56 1.35 4.55
C ILE A 34 3.96 2.77 4.18
N SER A 35 3.60 3.24 2.97
CA SER A 35 3.96 4.58 2.51
C SER A 35 3.32 5.70 3.33
N GLU A 36 2.11 5.52 3.84
CA GLU A 36 1.44 6.51 4.70
C GLU A 36 2.05 6.63 6.09
N LYS A 37 2.45 5.49 6.68
CA LYS A 37 2.95 5.42 8.06
C LYS A 37 4.20 4.55 8.13
N PRO A 38 5.31 4.94 7.47
CA PRO A 38 6.48 4.08 7.29
C PRO A 38 7.10 3.64 8.61
N ILE A 39 7.20 4.55 9.59
CA ILE A 39 7.70 4.22 10.92
C ILE A 39 6.79 3.22 11.64
N LYS A 40 5.47 3.49 11.69
CA LYS A 40 4.52 2.61 12.37
C LYS A 40 4.42 1.23 11.70
N ALA A 41 4.45 1.20 10.37
CA ALA A 41 4.46 -0.05 9.61
C ALA A 41 5.72 -0.87 9.91
N THR A 42 6.89 -0.21 10.03
CA THR A 42 8.15 -0.85 10.40
C THR A 42 8.11 -1.37 11.84
N GLU A 43 7.60 -0.60 12.79
CA GLU A 43 7.38 -1.05 14.17
C GLU A 43 6.52 -2.33 14.22
N ASN A 44 5.37 -2.32 13.55
CA ASN A 44 4.45 -3.47 13.50
C ASN A 44 5.07 -4.68 12.77
N LEU A 45 6.06 -4.48 11.89
CA LEU A 45 6.80 -5.55 11.23
C LEU A 45 7.85 -6.14 12.16
N TYR A 46 8.61 -5.30 12.88
CA TYR A 46 9.57 -5.75 13.89
C TYR A 46 8.88 -6.53 15.01
N GLU A 47 7.75 -6.04 15.51
CA GLU A 47 6.94 -6.74 16.52
C GLU A 47 6.48 -8.13 16.02
N PHE A 48 6.00 -8.21 14.78
CA PHE A 48 5.63 -9.49 14.17
C PHE A 48 6.81 -10.48 14.07
N LEU A 49 8.02 -9.98 13.87
CA LEU A 49 9.24 -10.79 13.86
C LEU A 49 9.78 -11.11 15.27
N GLY A 50 9.14 -10.61 16.34
CA GLY A 50 9.63 -10.75 17.71
C GLY A 50 10.89 -9.91 17.99
N LEU A 51 11.12 -8.85 17.21
CA LEU A 51 12.30 -7.99 17.29
C LEU A 51 11.96 -6.64 17.92
N LYS A 52 12.94 -6.05 18.62
CA LYS A 52 12.88 -4.65 19.06
C LYS A 52 13.48 -3.75 17.98
N ILE A 53 12.74 -2.72 17.58
CA ILE A 53 13.23 -1.71 16.65
C ILE A 53 14.15 -0.71 17.38
N SER A 54 15.28 -0.36 16.78
CA SER A 54 16.18 0.68 17.30
C SER A 54 15.81 2.07 16.78
N GLN A 55 16.31 3.12 17.45
CA GLN A 55 16.13 4.49 16.98
C GLN A 55 16.82 4.72 15.63
N ASP A 56 18.02 4.18 15.43
CA ASP A 56 18.76 4.30 14.15
C ASP A 56 17.96 3.79 12.95
N ILE A 57 17.22 2.68 13.12
CA ILE A 57 16.34 2.16 12.07
C ILE A 57 15.18 3.10 11.81
N LYS A 58 14.55 3.67 12.85
CA LYS A 58 13.46 4.65 12.67
C LYS A 58 13.96 5.88 11.92
N ASP A 59 15.14 6.39 12.30
CA ASP A 59 15.75 7.56 11.67
C ASP A 59 16.11 7.28 10.21
N TYR A 60 16.66 6.09 9.92
CA TYR A 60 16.93 5.65 8.55
C TYR A 60 15.65 5.57 7.71
N ILE A 61 14.60 4.92 8.22
CA ILE A 61 13.32 4.81 7.53
C ILE A 61 12.74 6.19 7.25
N TRP A 62 12.69 7.07 8.27
CA TRP A 62 12.21 8.44 8.10
C TRP A 62 13.01 9.19 7.03
N LYS A 63 14.35 9.04 7.06
CA LYS A 63 15.27 9.66 6.11
C LYS A 63 14.95 9.25 4.67
N ILE A 64 14.69 7.97 4.40
CA ILE A 64 14.46 7.49 3.03
C ILE A 64 13.01 7.64 2.56
N THR A 65 12.03 7.88 3.45
CA THR A 65 10.60 7.95 3.06
C THR A 65 9.95 9.33 3.21
N SER A 66 10.52 10.21 4.02
CA SER A 66 9.82 11.40 4.53
C SER A 66 10.68 12.65 4.69
N ALA A 67 12.01 12.53 4.70
CA ALA A 67 12.91 13.66 4.95
C ALA A 67 13.07 14.64 3.76
N GLY A 68 12.34 14.45 2.67
CA GLY A 68 12.40 15.36 1.54
C GLY A 68 13.67 15.25 0.69
N LEU A 69 14.41 14.13 0.80
CA LEU A 69 15.65 13.95 0.06
C LEU A 69 15.42 13.94 -1.47
N PRO A 70 16.41 14.40 -2.27
CA PRO A 70 16.30 14.38 -3.73
C PRO A 70 15.97 12.99 -4.26
N ASP A 71 14.96 12.91 -5.13
CA ASP A 71 14.48 11.69 -5.76
C ASP A 71 14.94 11.63 -7.22
N ASN A 72 16.27 11.69 -7.41
CA ASN A 72 16.89 11.83 -8.73
C ASN A 72 17.14 10.48 -9.41
N CYS A 73 16.66 9.38 -8.82
CA CYS A 73 17.00 8.03 -9.24
C CYS A 73 15.74 7.18 -9.41
N VAL A 74 15.52 6.74 -10.64
CA VAL A 74 14.32 6.00 -11.06
C VAL A 74 14.16 4.66 -10.31
N ILE A 75 15.27 3.95 -10.08
CA ILE A 75 15.27 2.60 -9.48
C ILE A 75 15.61 2.58 -7.98
N CYS A 76 15.86 3.74 -7.38
CA CYS A 76 16.24 3.81 -5.96
C CYS A 76 15.03 3.65 -5.05
N THR A 77 15.28 3.33 -3.78
CA THR A 77 14.25 3.14 -2.75
C THR A 77 13.94 4.41 -1.96
N THR A 78 14.82 5.41 -2.00
CA THR A 78 14.60 6.72 -1.38
C THR A 78 13.52 7.49 -2.14
N ARG A 79 12.53 8.01 -1.41
CA ARG A 79 11.49 8.89 -1.94
C ARG A 79 11.43 10.16 -1.11
N ASN A 80 11.41 11.30 -1.80
CA ASN A 80 11.23 12.63 -1.19
C ASN A 80 9.99 12.62 -0.27
N ASN A 81 8.87 12.12 -0.80
CA ASN A 81 7.64 11.91 -0.07
C ASN A 81 6.98 10.61 -0.52
N SER A 82 7.03 9.60 0.35
CA SER A 82 6.45 8.27 0.11
C SER A 82 4.93 8.30 -0.14
N VAL A 83 4.19 9.15 0.56
CA VAL A 83 2.72 9.31 0.37
C VAL A 83 2.41 9.87 -1.01
N ALA A 84 3.08 10.96 -1.39
CA ALA A 84 2.90 11.57 -2.70
C ALA A 84 3.26 10.60 -3.84
N THR A 85 4.27 9.76 -3.62
CA THR A 85 4.67 8.71 -4.56
C THR A 85 3.59 7.65 -4.69
N ALA A 86 3.08 7.12 -3.57
CA ALA A 86 2.06 6.06 -3.57
C ALA A 86 0.75 6.50 -4.24
N TYR A 87 0.38 7.77 -4.08
CA TYR A 87 -0.86 8.32 -4.64
C TYR A 87 -0.69 9.09 -5.95
N LYS A 88 0.51 9.10 -6.55
CA LYS A 88 0.79 9.86 -7.78
C LYS A 88 -0.16 9.52 -8.93
N TRP A 89 -0.61 8.27 -9.00
CA TRP A 89 -1.56 7.79 -10.01
C TRP A 89 -2.87 8.60 -10.04
N ARG A 90 -3.29 9.17 -8.89
CA ARG A 90 -4.53 9.93 -8.76
C ARG A 90 -4.57 11.18 -9.65
N HIS A 91 -3.40 11.74 -9.97
CA HIS A 91 -3.27 12.89 -10.85
C HIS A 91 -2.75 12.53 -12.25
N LEU A 92 -2.04 11.42 -12.38
CA LEU A 92 -1.41 11.02 -13.65
C LEU A 92 -2.32 10.20 -14.56
N LEU A 93 -3.23 9.41 -13.99
CA LEU A 93 -4.08 8.53 -14.78
C LEU A 93 -5.36 9.25 -15.19
N GLU A 94 -5.72 9.10 -16.46
CA GLU A 94 -7.01 9.53 -16.99
C GLU A 94 -8.16 8.86 -16.22
N HIS A 95 -9.19 9.64 -15.90
CA HIS A 95 -10.31 9.14 -15.09
C HIS A 95 -11.05 7.99 -15.76
N SER A 96 -11.17 7.99 -17.09
CA SER A 96 -11.75 6.90 -17.86
C SER A 96 -10.99 5.58 -17.64
N LEU A 97 -9.66 5.62 -17.62
CA LEU A 97 -8.82 4.46 -17.33
C LEU A 97 -9.00 3.97 -15.89
N VAL A 98 -9.07 4.89 -14.93
CA VAL A 98 -9.32 4.56 -13.52
C VAL A 98 -10.68 3.86 -13.37
N LYS A 99 -11.75 4.35 -14.01
CA LYS A 99 -13.07 3.68 -13.99
C LYS A 99 -13.03 2.27 -14.58
N ILE A 100 -12.25 2.05 -15.63
CA ILE A 100 -12.06 0.69 -16.19
C ILE A 100 -11.38 -0.22 -15.16
N ILE A 101 -10.34 0.27 -14.47
CA ILE A 101 -9.64 -0.48 -13.41
C ILE A 101 -10.58 -0.77 -12.23
N ASP A 102 -11.29 0.24 -11.73
CA ASP A 102 -12.25 0.13 -10.63
C ASP A 102 -13.27 -1.00 -10.89
N ASN A 103 -13.82 -1.04 -12.10
CA ASN A 103 -14.80 -2.05 -12.50
C ASN A 103 -14.16 -3.43 -12.68
N THR A 104 -13.02 -3.48 -13.39
CA THR A 104 -12.35 -4.74 -13.76
C THR A 104 -11.75 -5.45 -12.54
N CYS A 105 -11.19 -4.70 -11.58
CA CYS A 105 -10.55 -5.23 -10.38
C CYS A 105 -11.47 -5.20 -9.14
N SER A 106 -12.79 -5.11 -9.31
CA SER A 106 -13.74 -4.96 -8.19
C SER A 106 -13.63 -6.05 -7.12
N ASP A 107 -13.28 -7.29 -7.49
CA ASP A 107 -13.06 -8.38 -6.53
C ASP A 107 -11.80 -8.17 -5.68
N VAL A 108 -10.71 -7.68 -6.28
CA VAL A 108 -9.50 -7.29 -5.55
C VAL A 108 -9.79 -6.12 -4.62
N TYR A 109 -10.60 -5.16 -5.07
CA TYR A 109 -11.00 -4.01 -4.25
C TYR A 109 -11.75 -4.46 -3.00
N LYS A 110 -12.69 -5.40 -3.14
CA LYS A 110 -13.41 -5.99 -2.00
C LYS A 110 -12.48 -6.73 -1.04
N GLN A 111 -11.54 -7.52 -1.57
CA GLN A 111 -10.61 -8.32 -0.76
C GLN A 111 -9.59 -7.47 0.02
N MET A 112 -9.08 -6.40 -0.60
CA MET A 112 -8.04 -5.54 -0.03
C MET A 112 -8.57 -4.25 0.59
N GLY A 113 -9.88 -3.99 0.48
CA GLY A 113 -10.50 -2.77 0.99
C GLY A 113 -10.13 -1.51 0.20
N TYR A 114 -10.00 -1.58 -1.12
CA TYR A 114 -9.89 -0.39 -1.98
C TYR A 114 -11.28 0.17 -2.29
N VAL A 115 -11.38 1.49 -2.42
CA VAL A 115 -12.64 2.22 -2.65
C VAL A 115 -12.56 2.89 -4.03
N PRO A 116 -13.46 2.55 -4.97
CA PRO A 116 -13.54 3.19 -6.28
C PRO A 116 -13.84 4.68 -6.18
N VAL A 117 -13.25 5.47 -7.08
CA VAL A 117 -13.51 6.92 -7.15
C VAL A 117 -14.74 7.19 -8.03
N LYS A 118 -15.59 8.16 -7.64
CA LYS A 118 -16.85 8.41 -8.35
C LYS A 118 -16.68 9.39 -9.51
N ASN A 119 -15.80 10.38 -9.36
CA ASN A 119 -15.58 11.45 -10.33
C ASN A 119 -14.14 11.99 -10.28
N ILE A 120 -13.78 12.87 -11.21
CA ILE A 120 -12.44 13.47 -11.34
C ILE A 120 -12.04 14.26 -10.09
N ALA A 121 -12.99 14.98 -9.49
CA ALA A 121 -12.72 15.77 -8.29
C ALA A 121 -12.38 14.87 -7.09
N GLU A 122 -13.10 13.75 -6.95
CA GLU A 122 -12.77 12.73 -5.98
C GLU A 122 -11.43 12.08 -6.27
N GLN A 123 -11.16 11.71 -7.53
CA GLN A 123 -9.91 11.10 -7.92
C GLN A 123 -8.71 11.98 -7.56
N SER A 124 -8.73 13.26 -7.87
CA SER A 124 -7.60 14.18 -7.63
C SER A 124 -7.48 14.66 -6.18
N ASN A 125 -8.49 14.49 -5.33
CA ASN A 125 -8.45 14.99 -3.95
C ASN A 125 -7.81 13.98 -2.97
N LEU A 126 -6.52 14.15 -2.67
CA LEU A 126 -5.76 13.30 -1.74
C LEU A 126 -6.35 13.22 -0.31
N LYS A 127 -7.23 14.14 0.08
CA LYS A 127 -7.92 14.08 1.38
C LYS A 127 -9.05 13.05 1.40
N ILE A 128 -9.54 12.62 0.24
CA ILE A 128 -10.57 11.57 0.15
C ILE A 128 -9.87 10.21 0.13
N PRO A 129 -10.15 9.32 1.10
CA PRO A 129 -9.54 8.00 1.16
C PRO A 129 -10.07 7.10 0.04
N VAL A 130 -9.16 6.43 -0.65
CA VAL A 130 -9.46 5.40 -1.68
C VAL A 130 -9.21 3.99 -1.16
N LYS A 131 -9.13 3.85 0.15
CA LYS A 131 -8.94 2.60 0.86
C LYS A 131 -9.51 2.68 2.27
N ILE A 132 -10.05 1.57 2.76
CA ILE A 132 -10.36 1.41 4.18
C ILE A 132 -9.11 0.92 4.93
N PRO A 133 -8.97 1.23 6.23
CA PRO A 133 -7.91 0.65 7.06
C PRO A 133 -7.97 -0.88 6.97
N MET A 134 -6.84 -1.53 6.67
CA MET A 134 -6.77 -2.98 6.81
C MET A 134 -7.03 -3.31 8.28
N LYS A 135 -7.96 -4.22 8.55
CA LYS A 135 -8.07 -4.82 9.86
C LYS A 135 -6.80 -5.65 10.04
N PHE A 136 -5.87 -5.13 10.83
CA PHE A 136 -4.76 -5.92 11.36
C PHE A 136 -5.38 -6.84 12.42
N GLU A 137 -6.00 -7.93 11.98
CA GLU A 137 -6.29 -9.01 12.91
C GLU A 137 -4.96 -9.62 13.35
N PRO A 138 -4.74 -9.80 14.68
CA PRO A 138 -3.60 -10.52 15.21
C PRO A 138 -3.46 -11.92 14.59
#